data_AF-A0ABD5BKG8-F1
#
_entry.id   AF-A0ABD5BKG8-F1
#
_cell.length_a   1.000
_cell.length_b   1.000
_cell.length_c   1.000
_cell.angle_alpha   90.00
_cell.angle_beta   90.00
_cell.angle_gamma   90.00
#
_symmetry.space_group_name_H-M   'P 1'
#
loop_
_entity.id
_entity.type
_entity.pdbx_description
1 polymer ?
#
loop_
_entity_poly.entity_id
_entity_poly.type
_entity_poly.pdbx_seq_one_letter_code
_entity_poly.pdbx_strand_id
1 'polypeptide(L)'
;MLVTLACNLDVNALSVKKLKKVINDNIAELVPALTSGLSFYSESARYAEDSLEILDIVRQGDGDYSMSYRYKWGIFNACLDINSEDIINDSVRFRVTERGLIFDIIDNSRPSTADEL
;
A
#
# COMPACT_ATOMS: atom_id res chain seq x y z
N MET A 1 -3.73 -4.66 9.21
CA MET A 1 -3.16 -5.85 8.55
C MET A 1 -1.65 -5.73 8.50
N LEU A 2 -0.90 -6.80 8.80
CA LEU A 2 0.56 -6.81 8.69
C LEU A 2 0.97 -7.54 7.41
N VAL A 3 1.83 -6.91 6.60
CA VAL A 3 2.41 -7.55 5.40
C VAL A 3 3.92 -7.63 5.58
N THR A 4 4.46 -8.83 5.39
CA THR A 4 5.90 -9.07 5.51
C THR A 4 6.50 -9.28 4.13
N LEU A 5 7.42 -8.41 3.75
CA LEU A 5 8.26 -8.57 2.59
C LEU A 5 9.54 -9.30 3.01
N ALA A 6 9.67 -10.59 2.67
CA ALA A 6 10.82 -11.38 3.04
C ALA A 6 12.04 -10.98 2.19
N CYS A 7 13.04 -10.37 2.82
CA CYS A 7 14.27 -9.93 2.17
C CYS A 7 15.43 -10.04 3.17
N ASN A 8 16.58 -10.56 2.74
CA ASN A 8 17.79 -10.52 3.55
C ASN A 8 18.35 -9.09 3.55
N LEU A 9 18.17 -8.38 4.65
CA LEU A 9 18.57 -6.98 4.80
C LEU A 9 19.67 -6.85 5.85
N ASP A 10 20.76 -6.19 5.48
CA ASP A 10 21.73 -5.72 6.46
C ASP A 10 21.17 -4.45 7.12
N VAL A 11 20.55 -4.63 8.29
CA VAL A 11 19.74 -3.61 8.99
C VAL A 11 20.58 -2.38 9.37
N ASN A 12 21.90 -2.56 9.58
CA ASN A 12 22.81 -1.50 10.01
C ASN A 12 23.33 -0.63 8.86
N ALA A 13 23.34 -1.11 7.61
CA ALA A 13 23.86 -0.38 6.44
C ALA A 13 22.78 0.07 5.44
N LEU A 14 21.51 0.04 5.84
CA LEU A 14 20.39 0.28 4.94
C LEU A 14 20.07 1.78 4.82
N SER A 15 20.42 2.36 3.66
CA SER A 15 20.03 3.73 3.32
C SER A 15 18.60 3.78 2.77
N VAL A 16 17.94 4.94 2.90
CA VAL A 16 16.61 5.19 2.32
C VAL A 16 16.56 4.87 0.83
N LYS A 17 17.63 5.15 0.08
CA LYS A 17 17.74 4.80 -1.34
C LYS A 17 17.70 3.29 -1.59
N LYS A 18 18.40 2.49 -0.76
CA LYS A 18 18.34 1.02 -0.85
C LYS A 18 16.96 0.51 -0.50
N LEU A 19 16.34 1.05 0.55
CA LEU A 19 14.97 0.72 0.93
C LEU A 19 13.98 0.97 -0.20
N LYS A 20 14.01 2.17 -0.79
CA LYS A 20 13.16 2.50 -1.94
C LYS A 20 13.36 1.53 -3.10
N LYS A 21 14.60 1.09 -3.34
CA LYS A 21 14.89 0.11 -4.38
C LYS A 21 14.27 -1.26 -4.07
N VAL A 22 14.52 -1.81 -2.88
CA VAL A 22 13.98 -3.11 -2.45
C VAL A 22 12.45 -3.12 -2.52
N ILE A 23 11.81 -2.04 -2.07
CA ILE A 23 10.35 -1.93 -2.10
C ILE A 23 9.83 -1.86 -3.54
N ASN A 24 10.48 -1.10 -4.43
CA ASN A 24 10.10 -1.06 -5.84
C ASN A 24 10.29 -2.40 -6.53
N ASP A 25 11.40 -3.10 -6.27
CA ASP A 25 11.69 -4.41 -6.87
C ASP A 25 10.64 -5.48 -6.48
N ASN A 26 9.95 -5.31 -5.35
CA ASN A 26 8.93 -6.22 -4.87
C ASN A 26 7.54 -5.56 -4.75
N ILE A 27 7.30 -4.48 -5.50
CA ILE A 27 6.08 -3.68 -5.34
C ILE A 27 4.81 -4.49 -5.65
N ALA A 28 4.91 -5.45 -6.57
CA ALA A 28 3.81 -6.33 -6.95
C ALA A 28 3.23 -7.13 -5.76
N GLU A 29 4.06 -7.49 -4.77
CA GLU A 29 3.62 -8.19 -3.56
C GLU A 29 2.84 -7.25 -2.61
N LEU A 30 3.10 -5.95 -2.69
CA LEU A 30 2.47 -4.94 -1.85
C LEU A 30 1.18 -4.39 -2.46
N VAL A 31 1.01 -4.43 -3.79
CA VAL A 31 -0.16 -3.89 -4.51
C VAL A 31 -1.49 -4.37 -3.91
N PRO A 32 -1.74 -5.68 -3.69
CA PRO A 32 -3.04 -6.13 -3.17
C PRO A 32 -3.35 -5.57 -1.78
N ALA A 33 -2.31 -5.37 -0.97
CA ALA A 33 -2.46 -4.89 0.39
C ALA A 33 -2.60 -3.36 0.45
N LEU A 34 -1.83 -2.62 -0.36
CA LEU A 34 -1.89 -1.15 -0.41
C LEU A 34 -3.15 -0.63 -1.13
N THR A 35 -3.81 -1.48 -1.93
CA THR A 35 -5.04 -1.13 -2.66
C THR A 35 -6.30 -1.73 -2.03
N SER A 36 -6.19 -2.50 -0.93
CA SER A 36 -7.33 -3.16 -0.28
C SER A 36 -8.40 -2.16 0.21
N GLY A 37 -7.99 -0.94 0.54
CA GLY A 37 -8.88 0.14 0.94
C GLY A 37 -9.84 0.63 -0.14
N LEU A 38 -9.66 0.27 -1.42
CA LEU A 38 -10.55 0.69 -2.51
C LEU A 38 -12.01 0.25 -2.29
N SER A 39 -12.22 -0.90 -1.66
CA SER A 39 -13.56 -1.41 -1.33
C SER A 39 -14.32 -0.51 -0.37
N PHE A 40 -13.64 0.38 0.37
CA PHE A 40 -14.30 1.41 1.18
C PHE A 40 -15.06 2.44 0.33
N TYR A 41 -14.51 2.78 -0.84
CA TYR A 41 -15.07 3.78 -1.75
C TYR A 41 -16.18 3.17 -2.62
N SER A 42 -15.96 1.98 -3.16
CA SER A 42 -16.95 1.23 -3.94
C SER A 42 -16.52 -0.22 -4.13
N GLU A 43 -17.45 -1.16 -4.15
CA GLU A 43 -17.19 -2.54 -4.58
C GLU A 43 -16.75 -2.62 -6.06
N SER A 44 -17.12 -1.62 -6.85
CA SER A 44 -16.73 -1.50 -8.27
C SER A 44 -15.42 -0.73 -8.47
N ALA A 45 -14.80 -0.21 -7.40
CA ALA A 45 -13.51 0.47 -7.50
C ALA A 45 -12.42 -0.53 -7.85
N ARG A 46 -11.63 -0.20 -8.88
CA ARG A 46 -10.53 -1.02 -9.35
C ARG A 46 -9.25 -0.22 -9.39
N TYR A 47 -8.19 -0.82 -8.87
CA TYR A 47 -6.82 -0.34 -9.06
C TYR A 47 -6.49 -0.38 -10.56
N ALA A 48 -5.87 0.69 -11.05
CA ALA A 48 -5.29 0.70 -12.39
C ALA A 48 -3.89 0.08 -12.34
N GLU A 49 -3.69 -1.01 -13.07
CA GLU A 49 -2.41 -1.74 -13.08
C GLU A 49 -1.21 -0.84 -13.40
N ASP A 50 -0.06 -1.17 -12.81
CA ASP A 50 1.20 -0.41 -12.96
C ASP A 50 1.15 1.09 -12.57
N SER A 51 0.10 1.54 -11.88
CA SER A 51 -0.01 2.95 -11.48
C SER A 51 0.56 3.28 -10.10
N LEU A 52 0.89 2.26 -9.29
CA LEU A 52 1.40 2.45 -7.94
C LEU A 52 2.84 2.99 -7.97
N GLU A 53 3.04 4.13 -7.32
CA GLU A 53 4.31 4.83 -7.25
C GLU A 53 4.69 5.18 -5.81
N ILE A 54 5.93 4.87 -5.44
CA ILE A 54 6.50 5.29 -4.15
C ILE A 54 7.01 6.74 -4.26
N LEU A 55 6.34 7.65 -3.56
CA LEU A 55 6.68 9.06 -3.54
C LEU A 55 7.92 9.30 -2.68
N ASP A 56 7.83 8.96 -1.39
CA ASP A 56 8.87 9.27 -0.42
C ASP A 56 8.97 8.23 0.70
N ILE A 57 10.15 8.13 1.32
CA ILE A 57 10.38 7.28 2.49
C ILE A 57 11.13 8.10 3.54
N VAL A 58 10.51 8.28 4.70
CA VAL A 58 11.05 9.06 5.82
C VAL A 58 11.32 8.13 7.00
N ARG A 59 12.49 8.24 7.61
CA ARG A 59 12.79 7.55 8.87
C ARG A 59 12.04 8.23 10.01
N GLN A 60 11.31 7.46 10.79
CA GLN A 60 10.52 7.94 11.94
C GLN A 60 11.19 7.62 13.29
N GLY A 61 12.06 6.60 13.33
CA GLY A 61 12.73 6.16 14.55
C GLY A 61 13.77 5.09 14.27
N ASP A 62 14.16 4.35 15.31
CA ASP A 62 15.13 3.27 15.20
C ASP A 62 14.52 2.06 14.48
N GLY A 63 14.76 1.96 13.17
CA GLY A 63 14.21 0.89 12.32
C GLY A 63 12.78 1.13 11.82
N ASP A 64 12.11 2.19 12.28
CA ASP A 64 10.78 2.62 11.84
C ASP A 64 10.83 3.64 10.70
N TYR A 65 9.98 3.44 9.71
CA TYR A 65 9.87 4.29 8.53
C TYR A 65 8.41 4.53 8.16
N SER A 66 8.19 5.65 7.47
CA SER A 66 6.93 5.98 6.81
C SER A 66 7.18 6.08 5.32
N MET A 67 6.34 5.41 4.52
CA MET A 67 6.39 5.45 3.07
C MET A 67 5.12 6.10 2.54
N SER A 68 5.29 7.18 1.78
CA SER A 68 4.20 7.81 1.03
C SER A 68 4.13 7.23 -0.37
N TYR A 69 2.94 6.91 -0.84
CA TYR A 69 2.71 6.31 -2.15
C TYR A 69 1.44 6.88 -2.79
N ARG A 70 1.33 6.72 -4.10
CA ARG A 70 0.11 7.05 -4.84
C ARG A 70 -0.22 5.97 -5.85
N TYR A 71 -1.49 5.90 -6.24
CA TYR A 71 -1.93 5.05 -7.34
C TYR A 71 -3.20 5.58 -7.99
N LYS A 72 -3.42 5.17 -9.25
CA LYS A 72 -4.66 5.44 -9.97
C LYS A 72 -5.68 4.35 -9.69
N TRP A 73 -6.94 4.73 -9.66
CA TRP A 73 -8.06 3.83 -9.56
C TRP A 73 -9.23 4.38 -10.35
N GLY A 74 -10.21 3.53 -10.65
CA GLY A 74 -11.41 3.97 -11.34
C GLY A 74 -12.63 3.13 -11.02
N ILE A 75 -13.78 3.65 -11.42
CA ILE A 75 -15.06 2.96 -11.39
C ILE A 75 -15.63 3.02 -12.79
N PHE A 76 -15.99 1.85 -13.31
CA PHE A 76 -16.75 1.71 -14.54
C PHE A 76 -18.07 1.01 -14.24
N ASN A 77 -19.19 1.69 -14.50
CA ASN A 77 -20.53 1.10 -14.42
C ASN A 77 -21.40 1.63 -15.55
N ALA A 78 -21.54 0.84 -16.61
CA ALA A 78 -22.31 1.20 -17.80
C ALA A 78 -23.81 1.40 -17.52
N CYS A 79 -24.38 0.71 -16.52
CA CYS A 79 -25.79 0.86 -16.17
C CYS A 79 -26.10 2.20 -15.49
N LEU A 80 -25.12 2.74 -14.77
CA LEU A 80 -25.24 4.02 -14.05
C LEU A 80 -24.60 5.19 -14.80
N ASP A 81 -24.09 4.96 -16.02
CA ASP A 81 -23.33 5.94 -16.81
C ASP A 81 -22.11 6.51 -16.04
N ILE A 82 -21.45 5.66 -15.25
CA ILE A 82 -20.27 6.04 -14.47
C ILE A 82 -19.02 5.56 -15.21
N ASN A 83 -18.14 6.51 -15.52
CA ASN A 83 -16.79 6.27 -15.96
C ASN A 83 -15.88 7.34 -15.33
N SER A 84 -15.28 7.01 -14.19
CA SER A 84 -14.46 7.92 -13.41
C SER A 84 -13.12 7.30 -13.07
N GLU A 85 -12.07 8.12 -13.14
CA GLU A 85 -10.70 7.77 -12.75
C GLU A 85 -10.18 8.84 -11.79
N ASP A 86 -9.49 8.41 -10.74
CA ASP A 86 -8.95 9.27 -9.71
C ASP A 86 -7.59 8.75 -9.21
N ILE A 87 -6.91 9.59 -8.42
CA ILE A 87 -5.62 9.25 -7.80
C ILE A 87 -5.76 9.29 -6.28
N ILE A 88 -5.32 8.23 -5.61
CA ILE A 88 -5.17 8.21 -4.15
C ILE A 88 -3.72 8.50 -3.81
N ASN A 89 -3.52 9.31 -2.77
CA ASN A 89 -2.23 9.52 -2.12
C ASN A 89 -2.39 9.07 -0.67
N ASP A 90 -1.52 8.17 -0.23
CA ASP A 90 -1.63 7.55 1.09
C ASP A 90 -0.22 7.32 1.66
N SER A 91 -0.15 6.92 2.93
CA SER A 91 1.11 6.62 3.61
C SER A 91 0.98 5.42 4.53
N VAL A 92 1.96 4.54 4.48
CA VAL A 92 2.04 3.34 5.32
C VAL A 92 3.27 3.39 6.20
N ARG A 93 3.16 2.85 7.42
CA ARG A 93 4.31 2.67 8.31
C ARG A 93 4.91 1.29 8.10
N PHE A 94 6.22 1.19 8.18
CA PHE A 94 6.88 -0.11 8.14
C PHE A 94 8.14 -0.14 9.01
N ARG A 95 8.49 -1.35 9.45
CA ARG A 95 9.70 -1.62 10.23
C ARG A 95 10.67 -2.48 9.45
N VAL A 96 11.95 -2.16 9.58
CA VAL A 96 13.05 -2.96 9.03
C VAL A 96 13.49 -3.97 10.08
N THR A 97 13.53 -5.24 9.70
CA THR A 97 14.00 -6.34 10.54
C THR A 97 15.04 -7.17 9.78
N GLU A 98 15.79 -8.02 10.49
CA GLU A 98 16.74 -8.94 9.87
C GLU A 98 16.07 -9.93 8.89
N ARG A 99 14.77 -10.17 9.06
CA ARG A 99 13.97 -11.09 8.23
C ARG A 99 13.30 -10.39 7.04
N GLY A 100 13.33 -9.06 6.99
CA GLY A 100 12.66 -8.29 5.94
C GLY A 100 11.93 -7.05 6.44
N LEU A 101 11.00 -6.56 5.63
CA LEU A 101 10.20 -5.37 5.91
C LEU A 101 8.81 -5.77 6.40
N ILE A 102 8.35 -5.18 7.51
CA ILE A 102 7.02 -5.42 8.06
C ILE A 102 6.20 -4.14 7.91
N PHE A 103 5.21 -4.15 7.01
CA PHE A 103 4.30 -3.05 6.76
C PHE A 103 3.06 -3.16 7.65
N ASP A 104 2.70 -2.05 8.29
CA ASP A 104 1.49 -1.90 9.08
C ASP A 104 0.46 -1.16 8.23
N ILE A 105 -0.36 -1.93 7.52
CA ILE A 105 -1.38 -1.43 6.60
C ILE A 105 -2.69 -1.32 7.37
N ILE A 106 -3.26 -0.12 7.41
CA ILE A 106 -4.59 0.08 7.99
C ILE A 106 -5.59 -0.55 7.02
N ASP A 107 -6.28 -1.59 7.49
CA ASP A 107 -7.33 -2.21 6.72
C ASP A 107 -8.59 -1.35 6.86
N ASN A 108 -8.87 -0.57 5.83
CA ASN A 108 -10.07 0.27 5.76
C ASN A 108 -11.22 -0.45 5.04
N SER A 109 -11.19 -1.78 4.93
CA SER A 109 -12.32 -2.50 4.35
C SER A 109 -13.58 -2.20 5.18
N ARG A 110 -14.70 -1.95 4.50
CA ARG A 110 -15.97 -1.74 5.21
C ARG A 110 -16.25 -2.97 6.06
N PRO A 111 -16.52 -2.83 7.38
CA PRO A 111 -17.08 -3.93 8.13
C PRO A 111 -18.37 -4.37 7.43
N SER A 112 -18.52 -5.67 7.24
CA SER A 112 -19.78 -6.24 6.74
C SER A 112 -20.91 -5.80 7.67
N THR A 113 -22.02 -5.31 7.11
CA THR A 113 -23.24 -4.93 7.84
C THR A 113 -23.90 -6.10 8.58
N ALA A 114 -23.31 -7.30 8.54
CA ALA A 114 -23.74 -8.48 9.28
C ALA A 114 -23.55 -8.37 10.81
N ASP A 115 -22.86 -7.32 11.30
CA ASP A 115 -22.67 -7.07 12.75
C ASP A 115 -23.73 -6.14 13.37
N GLU A 116 -24.69 -5.65 12.57
CA GLU A 116 -25.86 -4.91 13.06
C GLU A 116 -27.09 -5.82 13.10
N LEU A 117 -27.11 -6.78 14.04
CA LEU A 117 -28.32 -7.56 14.39
C LEU A 117 -28.55 -7.61 15.90
#